data_AF-A0A7Y3VXS3-F1
#
_entry.id   AF-A0A7Y3VXS3-F1
#
_cell.length_a   1.000
_cell.length_b   1.000
_cell.length_c   1.000
_cell.angle_alpha   90.00
_cell.angle_beta   90.00
_cell.angle_gamma   90.00
#
_symmetry.space_group_name_H-M   'P 1'
#
loop_
_entity.id
_entity.type
_entity.pdbx_description
1 polymer ?
#
loop_
_entity_poly.entity_id
_entity_poly.type
_entity_poly.pdbx_seq_one_letter_code
_entity_poly.pdbx_strand_id
1 'polypeptide(L)'
;MNKVSYYLVVIVGILTFLQFFPHAFMGMPAVLEHIKKGEIQPVAAQGMQMIWLYSSIMMLLSSIWLFFLAKPIKEGKHVARLQVLYMSIGLLAFGLGCSYIAQDVFNHLFFFTIEGILLLLAVTVFYKREAQP
;
A
#
# COMPACT_ATOMS: atom_id res chain seq x y z
N MET A 1 6.42 24.28 -8.19
CA MET A 1 6.85 23.16 -7.31
C MET A 1 5.70 22.70 -6.44
N ASN A 2 5.43 21.40 -6.44
CA ASN A 2 4.31 20.81 -5.72
C ASN A 2 4.74 20.21 -4.37
N LYS A 3 4.81 21.06 -3.33
CA LYS A 3 5.27 20.63 -2.00
C LYS A 3 4.26 19.70 -1.31
N VAL A 4 2.96 19.95 -1.45
CA VAL A 4 1.92 19.15 -0.77
C VAL A 4 1.90 17.72 -1.31
N SER A 5 1.81 17.53 -2.63
CA SER A 5 1.82 16.17 -3.20
C SER A 5 3.12 15.43 -2.91
N TYR A 6 4.27 16.14 -2.87
CA TYR A 6 5.53 15.55 -2.45
C TYR A 6 5.45 14.98 -1.03
N TYR A 7 5.00 15.78 -0.06
CA TYR A 7 4.92 15.32 1.33
C TYR A 7 3.89 14.21 1.51
N LEU A 8 2.75 14.26 0.82
CA LEU A 8 1.76 13.18 0.87
C LEU A 8 2.35 11.85 0.37
N VAL A 9 3.07 11.85 -0.76
CA VAL A 9 3.73 10.65 -1.28
C VAL A 9 4.82 10.13 -0.33
N VAL A 10 5.62 11.03 0.26
CA VAL A 10 6.65 10.65 1.25
C VAL A 10 6.02 10.07 2.51
N ILE A 11 4.98 10.70 3.05
CA ILE A 11 4.29 10.24 4.26
C ILE A 11 3.71 8.85 4.03
N VAL A 12 3.00 8.63 2.92
CA VAL A 12 2.48 7.29 2.62
C VAL A 12 3.62 6.29 2.46
N GLY A 13 4.71 6.64 1.77
CA GLY A 13 5.89 5.77 1.69
C GLY A 13 6.45 5.38 3.07
N ILE A 14 6.53 6.32 4.01
CA ILE A 14 6.95 6.06 5.40
C ILE A 14 5.96 5.15 6.11
N LEU A 15 4.66 5.45 6.04
CA LEU A 15 3.62 4.67 6.71
C LEU A 15 3.59 3.22 6.21
N THR A 16 3.56 3.02 4.89
CA THR A 16 3.59 1.68 4.30
C THR A 16 4.89 0.93 4.65
N PHE A 17 6.05 1.62 4.68
CA PHE A 17 7.31 1.01 5.12
C PHE A 17 7.29 0.59 6.58
N LEU A 18 6.71 1.40 7.47
CA LEU A 18 6.58 1.06 8.88
C LEU A 18 5.60 -0.10 9.11
N GLN A 19 4.50 -0.13 8.36
CA GLN A 19 3.52 -1.21 8.42
C GLN A 19 4.05 -2.55 7.88
N PHE A 20 5.06 -2.53 7.00
CA PHE A 20 5.69 -3.76 6.49
C PHE A 20 6.20 -4.64 7.63
N PHE A 21 6.79 -4.06 8.69
CA PHE A 21 7.34 -4.83 9.80
C PHE A 21 6.28 -5.66 10.57
N PRO A 22 5.19 -5.05 11.11
CA PRO A 22 4.16 -5.83 11.77
C PRO A 22 3.46 -6.79 10.80
N HIS A 23 3.24 -6.40 9.53
CA HIS A 23 2.64 -7.29 8.55
C HIS A 23 3.52 -8.53 8.28
N ALA A 24 4.78 -8.34 7.90
CA ALA A 24 5.67 -9.43 7.54
C ALA A 24 6.02 -10.34 8.72
N PHE A 25 6.38 -9.75 9.87
CA PHE A 25 6.96 -10.50 10.98
C PHE A 25 5.97 -10.87 12.09
N MET A 26 4.98 -10.03 12.37
CA MET A 26 3.99 -10.33 13.42
C MET A 26 2.78 -11.09 12.86
N GLY A 27 2.45 -10.90 11.58
CA GLY A 27 1.33 -11.62 10.97
C GLY A 27 1.65 -13.06 10.54
N MET A 28 2.90 -13.38 10.17
CA MET A 28 3.29 -14.75 9.81
C MET A 28 3.06 -15.76 10.96
N PRO A 29 3.44 -15.46 12.23
CA PRO A 29 3.08 -16.32 13.37
C PRO A 29 1.57 -16.60 13.47
N ALA A 30 0.72 -15.61 13.23
CA ALA A 30 -0.74 -15.81 13.25
C ALA A 30 -1.19 -16.76 12.13
N VAL A 31 -0.65 -16.61 10.91
CA VAL A 31 -0.91 -17.56 9.80
C VAL A 31 -0.51 -18.99 10.19
N LEU A 32 0.68 -19.16 10.78
CA LEU A 32 1.16 -20.47 11.23
C LEU A 32 0.29 -21.05 12.36
N GLU A 33 -0.22 -20.21 13.26
CA GLU A 33 -1.12 -20.62 14.32
C GLU A 33 -2.44 -21.15 13.75
N HIS A 34 -3.06 -20.44 12.78
CA HIS A 34 -4.28 -20.89 12.10
C HIS A 34 -4.07 -22.20 11.34
N ILE A 35 -2.90 -22.40 10.71
CA ILE A 35 -2.53 -23.68 10.10
C ILE A 35 -2.45 -24.78 11.16
N LYS A 36 -1.78 -24.52 12.29
CA LYS A 36 -1.60 -25.50 13.36
C LYS A 36 -2.93 -25.90 14.02
N LYS A 37 -3.89 -24.98 14.11
CA LYS A 37 -5.24 -25.25 14.62
C LYS A 37 -6.12 -26.03 13.64
N GLY A 38 -5.65 -26.28 12.41
CA GLY A 38 -6.42 -26.95 11.36
C GLY A 38 -7.50 -26.07 10.72
N GLU A 39 -7.47 -24.76 10.97
CA GLU A 39 -8.42 -23.79 10.39
C GLU A 39 -8.11 -23.51 8.92
N ILE A 40 -6.85 -23.73 8.51
CA ILE A 40 -6.43 -23.74 7.11
C ILE A 40 -6.23 -25.18 6.67
N GLN A 41 -6.91 -25.57 5.58
CA GLN A 41 -6.77 -26.92 5.03
C GLN A 41 -5.31 -27.22 4.67
N PRO A 42 -4.81 -28.45 4.92
CA PRO A 42 -3.40 -28.80 4.67
C PRO A 42 -2.92 -28.50 3.25
N VAL A 43 -3.79 -28.72 2.25
CA VAL A 43 -3.49 -28.46 0.83
C VAL A 43 -3.30 -26.97 0.51
N ALA A 44 -3.86 -26.07 1.32
CA ALA A 44 -3.77 -24.62 1.16
C ALA A 44 -2.68 -23.97 2.03
N ALA A 45 -2.17 -24.69 3.04
CA ALA A 45 -1.25 -24.15 4.04
C ALA A 45 0.03 -23.55 3.43
N GLN A 46 0.66 -24.27 2.50
CA GLN A 46 1.87 -23.77 1.81
C GLN A 46 1.54 -22.57 0.91
N GLY A 47 0.40 -22.62 0.20
CA GLY A 47 -0.09 -21.52 -0.62
C GLY A 47 -0.27 -20.23 0.20
N MET A 48 -0.87 -20.34 1.38
CA MET A 48 -1.09 -19.20 2.27
C MET A 48 0.23 -18.56 2.72
N GLN A 49 1.23 -19.37 3.09
CA GLN A 49 2.56 -18.87 3.47
C GLN A 49 3.26 -18.15 2.30
N MET A 50 3.18 -18.70 1.09
CA MET A 50 3.76 -18.08 -0.11
C MET A 50 3.07 -16.76 -0.46
N ILE A 51 1.73 -16.71 -0.36
CA ILE A 51 0.96 -15.46 -0.55
C ILE A 51 1.32 -14.42 0.50
N TRP A 52 1.48 -14.81 1.76
CA TRP A 52 1.90 -13.90 2.83
C TRP A 52 3.28 -13.32 2.58
N LEU A 53 4.25 -14.16 2.19
CA LEU A 53 5.60 -13.71 1.87
C LEU A 53 5.60 -12.76 0.66
N TYR A 54 4.89 -13.14 -0.41
CA TYR A 54 4.79 -12.33 -1.62
C TYR A 54 4.19 -10.95 -1.33
N SER A 55 3.05 -10.90 -0.64
CA SER A 55 2.40 -9.64 -0.27
C SER A 55 3.28 -8.76 0.62
N SER A 56 4.00 -9.35 1.58
CA SER A 56 4.99 -8.65 2.41
C SER A 56 6.11 -8.02 1.58
N ILE A 57 6.68 -8.75 0.62
CA ILE A 57 7.72 -8.22 -0.27
C ILE A 57 7.16 -7.10 -1.16
N MET A 58 5.98 -7.30 -1.74
CA MET A 58 5.35 -6.29 -2.60
C MET A 58 5.02 -5.01 -1.83
N MET A 59 4.62 -5.11 -0.57
CA MET A 59 4.41 -3.96 0.32
C MET A 59 5.70 -3.16 0.53
N LEU A 60 6.81 -3.85 0.85
CA LEU A 60 8.12 -3.22 1.00
C LEU A 60 8.58 -2.54 -0.32
N LEU A 61 8.52 -3.25 -1.44
CA LEU A 61 8.89 -2.69 -2.75
C LEU A 61 8.04 -1.49 -3.13
N SER A 62 6.72 -1.53 -2.86
CA SER A 62 5.82 -0.41 -3.10
C SER A 62 6.19 0.81 -2.26
N SER A 63 6.51 0.63 -0.97
CA SER A 63 6.96 1.73 -0.10
C SER A 63 8.24 2.38 -0.60
N ILE A 64 9.22 1.56 -1.02
CA ILE A 64 10.49 2.02 -1.59
C ILE A 64 10.23 2.80 -2.90
N TRP A 65 9.32 2.29 -3.72
CA TRP A 65 8.93 2.93 -4.97
C TRP A 65 8.35 4.33 -4.76
N LEU A 66 7.53 4.54 -3.73
CA LEU A 66 6.99 5.86 -3.38
C LEU A 66 8.09 6.88 -3.08
N PHE A 67 9.20 6.49 -2.44
CA PHE A 67 10.34 7.39 -2.22
C PHE A 67 11.01 7.82 -3.53
N PHE A 68 11.14 6.91 -4.49
CA PHE A 68 11.66 7.24 -5.83
C PHE A 68 10.69 8.12 -6.63
N LEU A 69 9.38 7.94 -6.45
CA LEU A 69 8.36 8.73 -7.13
C LEU A 69 8.14 10.12 -6.52
N ALA A 70 8.48 10.33 -5.24
CA ALA A 70 8.26 11.59 -4.55
C ALA A 70 8.90 12.79 -5.28
N LYS A 71 10.18 12.71 -5.65
CA LYS A 71 10.88 13.79 -6.35
C LYS A 71 10.27 14.08 -7.75
N PRO A 72 10.06 13.09 -8.63
CA PRO A 72 9.33 13.28 -9.88
C PRO A 72 7.92 13.88 -9.72
N ILE A 73 7.18 13.55 -8.65
CA ILE A 73 5.89 14.16 -8.34
C ILE A 73 6.03 15.65 -7.99
N LYS A 74 7.05 16.01 -7.21
CA LYS A 74 7.39 17.41 -6.89
C LYS A 74 7.69 18.24 -8.14
N GLU A 75 8.36 17.61 -9.12
CA GLU A 75 8.72 18.14 -10.43
C GLU A 75 7.53 18.22 -11.40
N GLY A 76 6.41 17.56 -11.09
CA GLY A 76 5.22 17.60 -11.96
C GLY A 76 5.34 16.69 -13.18
N LYS A 77 6.12 15.60 -13.09
CA LYS A 77 6.26 14.62 -14.17
C LYS A 77 5.01 13.76 -14.31
N HIS A 78 4.46 13.70 -15.52
CA HIS A 78 3.19 13.00 -15.79
C HIS A 78 3.31 11.47 -15.56
N VAL A 79 4.43 10.87 -15.96
CA VAL A 79 4.64 9.41 -15.80
C VAL A 79 4.62 9.02 -14.31
N ALA A 80 5.26 9.80 -13.45
CA ALA A 80 5.23 9.55 -12.00
C ALA A 80 3.83 9.71 -11.42
N ARG A 81 3.05 10.70 -11.92
CA ARG A 81 1.65 10.88 -11.54
C ARG A 81 0.81 9.63 -11.82
N LEU A 82 0.94 9.04 -13.02
CA LEU A 82 0.19 7.83 -13.38
C LEU A 82 0.55 6.65 -12.48
N GLN A 83 1.82 6.49 -12.14
CA GLN A 83 2.25 5.40 -11.26
C GLN A 83 1.69 5.55 -9.85
N VAL A 84 1.77 6.75 -9.26
CA VAL A 84 1.17 7.01 -7.93
C VAL A 84 -0.36 6.88 -7.99
N LEU A 85 -1.00 7.24 -9.12
CA LEU A 85 -2.44 7.02 -9.32
C LEU A 85 -2.81 5.53 -9.32
N TYR A 86 -2.05 4.69 -10.04
CA TYR A 86 -2.31 3.25 -10.04
C TYR A 86 -2.05 2.62 -8.67
N MET A 87 -1.03 3.07 -7.95
CA MET A 87 -0.80 2.66 -6.56
C MET A 87 -1.97 3.04 -5.66
N SER A 88 -2.46 4.28 -5.77
CA SER A 88 -3.63 4.76 -5.04
C SER A 88 -4.86 3.88 -5.27
N ILE A 89 -5.17 3.58 -6.54
CA ILE A 89 -6.29 2.70 -6.89
C ILE A 89 -6.09 1.29 -6.32
N GLY A 90 -4.87 0.74 -6.41
CA GLY A 90 -4.54 -0.57 -5.87
C GLY A 90 -4.73 -0.63 -4.35
N LEU A 91 -4.24 0.36 -3.60
CA LEU A 91 -4.40 0.44 -2.15
C LEU A 91 -5.86 0.62 -1.73
N LEU A 92 -6.62 1.45 -2.45
CA LEU A 92 -8.06 1.61 -2.24
C LEU A 92 -8.81 0.30 -2.46
N ALA A 93 -8.57 -0.37 -3.59
CA ALA A 93 -9.21 -1.63 -3.92
C ALA A 93 -8.88 -2.71 -2.89
N PHE A 94 -7.61 -2.77 -2.45
CA PHE A 94 -7.17 -3.71 -1.42
C PHE A 94 -7.85 -3.43 -0.08
N GLY A 95 -7.74 -2.22 0.47
CA GLY A 95 -8.30 -1.90 1.78
C GLY A 95 -9.84 -2.00 1.84
N LEU A 96 -10.53 -1.55 0.79
CA LEU A 96 -11.99 -1.70 0.69
C LEU A 96 -12.39 -3.17 0.50
N GLY A 97 -11.65 -3.92 -0.32
CA GLY A 97 -11.88 -5.36 -0.53
C GLY A 97 -11.72 -6.16 0.76
N CYS A 98 -10.67 -5.89 1.53
CA CYS A 98 -10.47 -6.51 2.84
C CYS A 98 -11.58 -6.16 3.83
N SER A 99 -12.02 -4.91 3.85
CA SER A 99 -13.14 -4.48 4.70
C SER A 99 -14.46 -5.14 4.33
N TYR A 100 -14.71 -5.31 3.04
CA TYR A 100 -15.84 -6.07 2.54
C TYR A 100 -15.77 -7.56 2.93
N ILE A 101 -14.61 -8.20 2.79
CA ILE A 101 -14.44 -9.62 3.16
C ILE A 101 -14.60 -9.81 4.68
N ALA A 102 -14.00 -8.92 5.48
CA ALA A 102 -14.05 -9.00 6.93
C ALA A 102 -15.43 -8.63 7.51
N GLN A 103 -16.32 -8.02 6.72
CA GLN A 103 -17.57 -7.42 7.19
C GLN A 103 -17.34 -6.41 8.34
N ASP A 104 -16.16 -5.77 8.35
CA ASP A 104 -15.74 -4.78 9.33
C ASP A 104 -14.94 -3.68 8.62
N VAL A 105 -15.46 -2.46 8.69
CA VAL A 105 -14.85 -1.27 8.09
C VAL A 105 -13.50 -0.98 8.73
N PHE A 106 -13.35 -1.14 10.05
CA PHE A 106 -12.16 -0.74 10.80
C PHE A 106 -11.25 -1.93 11.15
N ASN A 107 -11.08 -2.84 10.19
CA ASN A 107 -10.12 -3.94 10.34
C ASN A 107 -8.66 -3.45 10.24
N HIS A 108 -7.72 -4.33 10.57
CA HIS A 108 -6.29 -4.05 10.59
C HIS A 108 -5.68 -3.61 9.24
N LEU A 109 -6.38 -3.82 8.12
CA LEU A 109 -5.97 -3.43 6.75
C LEU A 109 -6.65 -2.13 6.28
N PHE A 110 -7.54 -1.53 7.09
CA PHE A 110 -8.22 -0.28 6.76
C PHE A 110 -7.25 0.88 6.46
N PHE A 111 -6.06 0.88 7.06
CA PHE A 111 -5.07 1.92 6.81
C PHE A 111 -4.59 1.99 5.35
N PHE A 112 -4.66 0.89 4.59
CA PHE A 112 -4.39 0.93 3.15
C PHE A 112 -5.42 1.77 2.39
N THR A 113 -6.68 1.82 2.83
CA THR A 113 -7.68 2.72 2.27
C THR A 113 -7.30 4.18 2.52
N ILE A 114 -6.87 4.53 3.74
CA ILE A 114 -6.42 5.89 4.06
C ILE A 114 -5.23 6.28 3.20
N GLU A 115 -4.21 5.41 3.09
CA GLU A 115 -3.05 5.63 2.24
C GLU A 115 -3.41 5.81 0.77
N GLY A 116 -4.34 4.99 0.27
CA GLY A 116 -4.90 5.11 -1.07
C GLY A 116 -5.56 6.47 -1.31
N ILE A 117 -6.36 6.97 -0.36
CA ILE A 117 -6.98 8.30 -0.43
C ILE A 117 -5.91 9.41 -0.43
N LEU A 118 -4.91 9.33 0.45
CA LEU A 118 -3.85 10.33 0.54
C LEU A 118 -3.06 10.41 -0.78
N LEU A 119 -2.72 9.26 -1.37
CA LEU A 119 -2.07 9.22 -2.69
C LEU A 119 -2.99 9.76 -3.79
N LEU A 120 -4.29 9.46 -3.75
CA LEU A 120 -5.26 9.97 -4.72
C LEU A 120 -5.28 11.49 -4.70
N LEU A 121 -5.40 12.08 -3.50
CA LEU A 121 -5.37 13.53 -3.30
C LEU A 121 -4.06 14.13 -3.79
N ALA A 122 -2.93 13.45 -3.57
CA ALA A 122 -1.63 13.90 -4.05
C ALA A 122 -1.57 14.01 -5.58
N VAL A 123 -2.18 13.10 -6.33
CA VAL A 123 -2.10 13.06 -7.81
C VAL A 123 -3.28 13.68 -8.55
N THR A 124 -4.35 14.03 -7.83
CA THR A 124 -5.54 14.68 -8.40
C THR A 124 -5.66 16.12 -7.94
N VAL A 125 -5.97 16.33 -6.66
CA VAL A 125 -6.30 17.65 -6.09
C VAL A 125 -5.08 18.53 -5.96
N PHE A 126 -3.99 17.99 -5.40
CA PHE A 126 -2.79 18.79 -5.10
C PHE A 126 -1.78 18.79 -6.25
N TYR A 127 -2.00 17.98 -7.30
CA TYR A 127 -1.06 17.84 -8.40
C TYR A 127 -0.94 19.12 -9.24
N LYS A 128 0.30 19.62 -9.39
CA LYS A 128 0.64 20.70 -10.32
C LYS A 128 1.53 20.14 -11.43
N ARG A 129 1.06 20.23 -12.67
CA ARG A 129 1.80 19.80 -13.87
C ARG A 129 3.05 20.67 -14.03
N GLU A 130 4.10 20.06 -14.57
CA GLU A 130 5.26 20.80 -15.07
C GLU A 130 4.80 21.87 -16.07
N ALA A 131 5.23 23.12 -15.87
CA ALA A 131 4.97 24.17 -16.85
C ALA A 131 5.72 23.80 -18.12
N GLN A 132 5.00 23.57 -19.22
CA GLN A 132 5.64 23.42 -20.52
C GLN A 132 6.26 24.79 -20.86
N PRO A 133 7.55 24.84 -21.25
CA PRO A 133 8.17 26.07 -21.71
C PRO A 133 7.50 26.60 -22.97
#